data_AF-A0A532DKS8-F1
#
_entry.id   AF-A0A532DKS8-F1
#
_cell.length_a   1.000
_cell.length_b   1.000
_cell.length_c   1.000
_cell.angle_alpha   90.00
_cell.angle_beta   90.00
_cell.angle_gamma   90.00
#
_symmetry.space_group_name_H-M   'P 1'
#
loop_
_entity.id
_entity.type
_entity.pdbx_description
1 polymer ?
#
loop_
_entity_poly.entity_id
_entity_poly.type
_entity_poly.pdbx_seq_one_letter_code
_entity_poly.pdbx_strand_id
1 'polypeptide(L)'
;MPLSEMHLTPLEVFFVQEFCRSAGISPDMMSALKVKERSRDPVGFMTRVTPSSVAPELRCESRVFSSPKVAHVGPDRLPCGMVLFFDEITGRLAAIEGFVYGEEWPSIEEPVFWAEPDE
;
A
#
# COMPACT_ATOMS: atom_id res chain seq x y z
N MET A 1 -27.51 -5.99 5.97
CA MET A 1 -26.67 -4.89 6.50
C MET A 1 -25.74 -4.46 5.38
N PRO A 2 -25.60 -3.17 5.06
CA PRO A 2 -24.58 -2.77 4.09
C PRO A 2 -23.22 -3.18 4.66
N LEU A 3 -22.45 -3.95 3.90
CA LEU A 3 -21.05 -4.20 4.21
C LEU A 3 -20.40 -2.81 4.25
N SER A 4 -19.89 -2.40 5.42
CA SER A 4 -19.13 -1.17 5.52
C SER A 4 -18.04 -1.19 4.46
N GLU A 5 -18.05 -0.20 3.57
CA GLU A 5 -17.07 -0.10 2.51
C GLU A 5 -15.71 0.15 3.16
N MET A 6 -14.78 -0.79 3.00
CA MET A 6 -13.45 -0.67 3.57
C MET A 6 -12.59 0.19 2.65
N HIS A 7 -11.87 1.14 3.26
CA HIS A 7 -10.92 2.00 2.57
C HIS A 7 -9.49 1.65 2.95
N LEU A 8 -8.54 2.16 2.17
CA LEU A 8 -7.12 2.06 2.48
C LEU A 8 -6.80 2.77 3.80
N THR A 9 -5.84 2.25 4.57
CA THR A 9 -5.31 2.92 5.76
C THR A 9 -4.44 4.12 5.35
N PRO A 10 -4.14 5.08 6.26
CA PRO A 10 -3.25 6.19 5.95
C PRO A 10 -1.89 5.76 5.39
N LEU A 11 -1.33 4.66 5.93
CA LEU A 11 -0.08 4.09 5.45
C LEU A 11 -0.22 3.51 4.03
N GLU A 12 -1.26 2.72 3.77
CA GLU A 12 -1.54 2.17 2.43
C GLU A 12 -1.75 3.30 1.40
N VAL A 13 -2.50 4.34 1.76
CA VAL A 13 -2.70 5.54 0.94
C VAL A 13 -1.35 6.17 0.59
N PHE A 14 -0.50 6.38 1.59
CA PHE A 14 0.81 6.97 1.44
C PHE A 14 1.68 6.18 0.44
N PHE A 15 1.72 4.84 0.55
CA PHE A 15 2.48 4.00 -0.37
C PHE A 15 1.94 4.01 -1.81
N VAL A 16 0.62 3.99 -1.99
CA VAL A 16 0.03 4.09 -3.34
C VAL A 16 0.29 5.48 -3.93
N GLN A 17 0.30 6.54 -3.13
CA GLN A 17 0.62 7.91 -3.57
C GLN A 17 2.03 8.01 -4.14
N GLU A 18 2.96 7.31 -3.51
CA GLU A 18 4.36 7.29 -3.87
C GLU A 18 4.61 6.48 -5.13
N PHE A 19 3.87 5.38 -5.28
CA PHE A 19 3.76 4.68 -6.56
C PHE A 19 3.23 5.62 -7.66
N CYS A 20 2.10 6.28 -7.45
CA CYS A 20 1.50 7.18 -8.44
C CYS A 20 2.49 8.26 -8.87
N ARG A 21 3.18 8.90 -7.92
CA ARG A 21 4.20 9.89 -8.22
C ARG A 21 5.35 9.31 -9.04
N SER A 22 5.87 8.14 -8.66
CA SER A 22 6.98 7.48 -9.35
C SER A 22 6.61 7.06 -10.77
N ALA A 23 5.35 6.68 -10.99
CA ALA A 23 4.81 6.29 -12.29
C ALA A 23 4.28 7.46 -13.13
N GLY A 24 4.30 8.69 -12.61
CA GLY A 24 3.75 9.87 -13.30
C GLY A 24 2.21 9.88 -13.40
N ILE A 25 1.52 9.18 -12.50
CA ILE A 25 0.06 9.06 -12.44
C ILE A 25 -0.50 10.08 -11.44
N SER A 26 -1.65 10.69 -11.76
CA SER A 26 -2.30 11.63 -10.84
C SER A 26 -2.78 10.93 -9.55
N PRO A 27 -2.46 11.45 -8.36
CA PRO A 27 -2.85 10.85 -7.08
C PRO A 27 -4.35 10.96 -6.78
N ASP A 28 -5.10 11.82 -7.47
CA ASP A 28 -6.55 12.01 -7.26
C ASP A 28 -7.34 10.71 -7.47
N MET A 29 -6.81 9.82 -8.32
CA MET A 29 -7.41 8.53 -8.66
C MET A 29 -7.39 7.52 -7.50
N MET A 30 -6.64 7.79 -6.43
CA MET A 30 -6.56 6.89 -5.27
C MET A 30 -7.78 6.95 -4.36
N SER A 31 -8.48 8.09 -4.34
CA SER A 31 -9.68 8.29 -3.53
C SER A 31 -10.81 7.30 -3.90
N ALA A 32 -10.72 6.69 -5.08
CA ALA A 32 -11.65 5.70 -5.57
C ALA A 32 -11.34 4.26 -5.14
N LEU A 33 -10.15 3.97 -4.58
CA LEU A 33 -9.73 2.59 -4.27
C LEU A 33 -10.54 2.02 -3.10
N LYS A 34 -11.14 0.85 -3.35
CA LYS A 34 -11.98 0.13 -2.39
C LYS A 34 -11.29 -1.15 -1.96
N VAL A 35 -11.24 -1.40 -0.66
CA VAL A 35 -10.68 -2.61 -0.09
C VAL A 35 -11.75 -3.71 -0.12
N LYS A 36 -11.39 -4.84 -0.72
CA LYS A 36 -12.21 -6.05 -0.76
C LYS A 36 -12.05 -6.86 0.53
N GLU A 37 -10.81 -6.98 0.99
CA GLU A 37 -10.41 -7.84 2.11
C GLU A 37 -9.10 -7.32 2.69
N ARG A 38 -8.96 -7.39 4.03
CA ARG A 38 -7.70 -7.12 4.73
C ARG A 38 -7.45 -8.25 5.72
N SER A 39 -6.30 -8.90 5.60
CA SER A 39 -5.77 -9.87 6.56
C SER A 39 -4.59 -9.23 7.26
N ARG A 40 -4.49 -9.39 8.59
CA ARG A 40 -3.37 -8.88 9.37
C ARG A 40 -2.92 -9.90 10.41
N ASP A 41 -1.61 -9.92 10.58
CA ASP A 41 -0.82 -10.80 11.41
C ASP A 41 0.04 -9.91 12.32
N PRO A 42 0.69 -10.43 13.38
CA PRO A 42 1.55 -9.62 14.24
C PRO A 42 2.69 -8.92 13.50
N VAL A 43 3.19 -9.50 12.41
CA VAL A 43 4.37 -9.00 11.67
C VAL A 43 4.06 -8.47 10.26
N GLY A 44 2.79 -8.49 9.83
CA GLY A 44 2.46 -8.11 8.47
C GLY A 44 0.97 -8.02 8.18
N PHE A 45 0.63 -7.56 6.97
CA PHE A 45 -0.73 -7.60 6.47
C PHE A 45 -0.78 -7.75 4.96
N MET A 46 -1.94 -8.17 4.48
CA MET A 46 -2.30 -8.21 3.07
C MET A 46 -3.64 -7.52 2.87
N THR A 47 -3.68 -6.50 2.02
CA THR A 47 -4.89 -5.75 1.65
C THR A 47 -5.20 -6.00 0.19
N ARG A 48 -6.33 -6.64 -0.10
CA ARG A 48 -6.81 -6.88 -1.46
C ARG A 48 -7.72 -5.75 -1.91
N VAL A 49 -7.44 -5.21 -3.09
CA VAL A 49 -8.20 -4.11 -3.68
C VAL A 49 -9.29 -4.67 -4.59
N THR A 50 -10.45 -4.03 -4.60
CA THR A 50 -11.55 -4.39 -5.50
C THR A 50 -11.18 -3.99 -6.93
N PRO A 51 -11.08 -4.93 -7.89
CA PRO A 51 -10.57 -4.62 -9.23
C PRO A 51 -11.39 -3.58 -10.02
N SER A 52 -12.69 -3.48 -9.74
CA SER A 52 -13.58 -2.48 -10.38
C SER A 52 -13.40 -1.07 -9.82
N SER A 53 -12.75 -0.91 -8.67
CA SER A 53 -12.43 0.39 -8.06
C SER A 53 -11.11 0.98 -8.56
N VAL A 54 -10.29 0.16 -9.22
CA VAL A 54 -9.00 0.58 -9.77
C VAL A 54 -9.22 1.25 -11.11
N ALA A 55 -8.87 2.53 -11.17
CA ALA A 55 -8.97 3.30 -12.40
C ALA A 55 -8.08 2.71 -13.52
N PRO A 56 -8.49 2.78 -14.79
CA PRO A 56 -7.69 2.28 -15.91
C PRO A 56 -6.27 2.87 -15.98
N GLU A 57 -6.08 4.10 -15.50
CA GLU A 57 -4.82 4.83 -15.44
C GLU A 57 -3.89 4.29 -14.35
N LEU A 58 -4.42 3.63 -13.31
CA LEU A 58 -3.65 3.00 -12.25
C LEU A 58 -3.30 1.56 -12.62
N ARG A 59 -2.54 1.41 -13.71
CA ARG A 59 -2.03 0.13 -14.19
C ARG A 59 -0.51 0.15 -14.28
N CYS A 60 0.10 -0.99 -13.98
CA CYS A 60 1.52 -1.18 -14.17
C CYS A 60 1.79 -2.60 -14.69
N GLU A 61 2.58 -2.69 -15.75
CA GLU A 61 3.01 -3.96 -16.35
C GLU A 61 4.44 -4.33 -15.95
N SER A 62 5.09 -3.52 -15.11
CA SER A 62 6.49 -3.70 -14.71
C SER A 62 6.68 -3.52 -13.21
N ARG A 63 7.83 -3.96 -12.70
CA ARG A 63 8.18 -3.80 -11.28
C ARG A 63 8.45 -2.32 -10.98
N VAL A 64 7.60 -1.72 -10.15
CA VAL A 64 7.68 -0.29 -9.84
C VAL A 64 8.87 0.04 -8.93
N PHE A 65 9.08 -0.79 -7.90
CA PHE A 65 10.18 -0.62 -6.97
C PHE A 65 11.14 -1.81 -7.09
N SER A 66 12.39 -1.54 -7.46
CA SER A 66 13.47 -2.52 -7.50
C SER A 66 13.77 -3.10 -6.11
N SER A 67 13.66 -2.26 -5.07
CA SER A 67 13.77 -2.61 -3.66
C SER A 67 12.47 -2.26 -2.91
N PRO A 68 12.14 -2.98 -1.81
CA PRO A 68 11.02 -2.58 -0.94
C PRO A 68 11.21 -1.16 -0.44
N LYS A 69 10.14 -0.36 -0.47
CA LYS A 69 10.14 0.97 0.14
C LYS A 69 9.82 0.84 1.62
N VAL A 70 10.56 1.55 2.47
CA VAL A 70 10.43 1.50 3.93
C VAL A 70 9.92 2.85 4.44
N ALA A 71 8.81 2.83 5.17
CA ALA A 71 8.29 3.99 5.89
C ALA A 71 8.52 3.79 7.39
N HIS A 72 8.81 4.89 8.10
CA HIS A 72 8.79 4.88 9.56
C HIS A 72 7.39 5.26 10.04
N VAL A 73 6.79 4.41 10.86
CA VAL A 73 5.36 4.47 11.19
C VAL A 73 5.15 4.61 12.69
N GLY A 74 4.21 5.48 13.07
CA GLY A 74 3.81 5.69 14.46
C GLY A 74 4.86 6.43 15.31
N PRO A 75 4.57 6.67 16.60
CA PRO A 75 5.43 7.42 17.51
C PRO A 75 6.79 6.75 17.74
N ASP A 76 6.82 5.42 17.72
CA ASP A 76 8.03 4.62 17.92
C ASP A 76 8.90 4.50 16.67
N ARG A 77 8.46 5.10 15.54
CA ARG A 77 9.17 5.09 14.25
C ARG A 77 9.54 3.68 13.81
N LEU A 78 8.58 2.76 13.87
CA LEU A 78 8.82 1.39 13.46
C LEU A 78 9.03 1.32 11.94
N PRO A 79 10.14 0.71 11.47
CA PRO A 79 10.37 0.54 10.04
C PRO A 79 9.38 -0.49 9.48
N CYS A 80 8.59 -0.06 8.50
CA CYS A 80 7.58 -0.86 7.81
C CYS A 80 7.89 -0.89 6.32
N GLY A 81 8.09 -2.07 5.76
CA GLY A 81 8.22 -2.26 4.32
C GLY A 81 6.87 -2.52 3.66
N MET A 82 6.71 -2.08 2.40
CA MET A 82 5.56 -2.47 1.59
C MET A 82 5.90 -2.84 0.15
N VAL A 83 5.04 -3.68 -0.42
CA VAL A 83 5.06 -4.13 -1.80
C VAL A 83 3.66 -4.00 -2.41
N LEU A 84 3.60 -3.52 -3.65
CA LEU A 84 2.37 -3.45 -4.43
C LEU A 84 2.34 -4.60 -5.44
N PHE A 85 1.23 -5.34 -5.46
CA PHE A 85 1.00 -6.42 -6.40
C PHE A 85 0.00 -6.00 -7.46
N PHE A 86 0.37 -6.17 -8.72
CA PHE A 86 -0.47 -5.89 -9.87
C PHE A 86 -0.92 -7.20 -10.52
N ASP A 87 -2.16 -7.25 -10.96
CA ASP A 87 -2.71 -8.37 -11.71
C ASP A 87 -2.01 -8.52 -13.06
N GLU A 88 -1.44 -9.69 -13.34
CA GLU A 88 -0.62 -9.92 -14.54
C GLU A 88 -1.41 -9.85 -15.86
N ILE A 89 -2.74 -10.05 -15.81
CA ILE A 89 -3.59 -10.05 -17.00
C ILE A 89 -4.05 -8.63 -17.35
N THR A 90 -4.46 -7.86 -16.34
CA THR A 90 -5.08 -6.54 -16.51
C THR A 90 -4.18 -5.37 -16.16
N GLY A 91 -3.03 -5.63 -15.52
CA GLY A 91 -2.08 -4.65 -15.00
C GLY A 91 -2.59 -3.85 -13.81
N ARG A 92 -3.77 -4.16 -13.27
CA ARG A 92 -4.41 -3.36 -12.20
C ARG A 92 -3.82 -3.69 -10.84
N LEU A 93 -3.73 -2.69 -9.95
CA LEU A 93 -3.39 -2.93 -8.54
C LEU A 93 -4.35 -3.95 -7.92
N ALA A 94 -3.83 -5.11 -7.52
CA ALA A 94 -4.61 -6.22 -6.99
C ALA A 94 -4.50 -6.31 -5.46
N ALA A 95 -3.30 -6.08 -4.92
CA ALA A 95 -3.07 -6.15 -3.49
C ALA A 95 -1.90 -5.27 -3.02
N ILE A 96 -1.89 -4.99 -1.72
CA ILE A 96 -0.84 -4.31 -0.99
C ILE A 96 -0.40 -5.26 0.13
N GLU A 97 0.88 -5.58 0.19
CA GLU A 97 1.48 -6.33 1.30
C GLU A 97 2.34 -5.39 2.12
N GLY A 98 2.19 -5.44 3.43
CA GLY A 98 3.03 -4.71 4.37
C GLY A 98 3.66 -5.67 5.37
N PHE A 99 4.88 -5.35 5.79
CA PHE A 99 5.62 -6.08 6.81
C PHE A 99 6.35 -5.11 7.73
N VAL A 100 6.47 -5.45 9.02
CA VAL A 100 7.34 -4.72 9.95
C VAL A 100 8.69 -5.41 10.05
N TYR A 101 9.75 -4.63 10.22
CA TYR A 101 11.07 -5.17 10.54
C TYR A 101 11.23 -5.49 12.05
N GLY A 102 10.18 -5.29 12.86
CA GLY A 102 10.10 -5.64 14.27
C GLY A 102 9.24 -6.89 14.54
N GLU A 103 8.93 -7.15 15.81
CA GLU A 103 8.12 -8.32 16.23
C GLU A 103 6.61 -8.03 16.28
N GLU A 104 6.20 -6.75 16.22
CA GLU A 104 4.81 -6.32 16.32
C GLU A 104 4.46 -5.16 15.37
N TRP A 105 3.23 -5.20 14.86
CA TRP A 105 2.66 -4.14 14.00
C TRP A 105 2.37 -2.87 14.81
N PRO A 106 2.68 -1.66 14.30
CA PRO A 106 2.38 -0.42 15.01
C PRO A 106 0.89 -0.26 15.26
N SER A 107 0.53 0.16 16.48
CA SER A 107 -0.86 0.45 16.86
C SER A 107 -1.43 1.70 16.17
N ILE A 108 -0.56 2.59 15.71
CA ILE A 108 -0.89 3.82 14.96
C ILE A 108 -0.14 3.79 13.63
N GLU A 109 -0.89 3.77 12.52
CA GLU A 109 -0.35 3.65 11.16
C GLU A 109 -0.06 5.00 10.47
N GLU A 110 0.17 6.07 11.24
CA GLU A 110 0.50 7.37 10.65
C GLU A 110 1.97 7.37 10.16
N PRO A 111 2.22 7.59 8.87
CA PRO A 111 3.60 7.63 8.35
C PRO A 111 4.29 8.93 8.78
N VAL A 112 5.49 8.82 9.35
CA VAL A 112 6.25 9.96 9.88
C VAL A 112 7.36 10.40 8.93
N PHE A 113 8.00 9.48 8.20
CA PHE A 113 9.17 9.79 7.34
C PHE A 113 9.47 8.71 6.28
N TRP A 114 10.01 9.14 5.12
CA TRP A 114 10.55 8.28 4.06
C TRP A 114 12.06 8.12 4.25
N ALA A 115 12.54 6.89 4.47
CA ALA A 115 13.98 6.61 4.39
C ALA A 115 14.20 5.65 3.22
N GLU A 116 15.13 5.98 2.32
CA GLU A 116 15.70 4.93 1.47
C GLU A 116 16.45 3.97 2.38
N PRO A 117 16.35 2.64 2.19
CA PRO A 117 17.19 1.73 2.96
C PRO A 117 18.65 2.11 2.71
N ASP A 118 19.42 2.31 3.78
CA ASP A 118 20.87 2.53 3.68
C ASP A 118 21.47 1.37 2.86
N GLU A 119 22.09 1.69 1.71
CA GLU A 119 22.81 0.74 0.86
C GLU A 119 24.09 0.19 1.53
#